data_AF-A0A7Y4ZR32-F1
#
_entry.id   AF-A0A7Y4ZR32-F1
#
_cell.length_a   1.000
_cell.length_b   1.000
_cell.length_c   1.000
_cell.angle_alpha   90.00
_cell.angle_beta   90.00
_cell.angle_gamma   90.00
#
_symmetry.space_group_name_H-M   'P 1'
#
loop_
_entity.id
_entity.type
_entity.pdbx_description
1 polymer ?
#
loop_
_entity_poly.entity_id
_entity_poly.type
_entity_poly.pdbx_seq_one_letter_code
_entity_poly.pdbx_strand_id
1 'polypeptide(L)'
;HWKAWGYETFEAYAKNELRLRQDTVDKLTGSFVFLQKRAPEVLDRESMKGPVPSYQAIDYLRRAEEQEDAPKDVVRALYTKVMDEGTSLPKLKKEFESTVFPLAPQDKKARDQAGIRNVASRLRALLGESDAVPKRLAARVNEVLDELLTAVEQEKAA
;
A
#
# COMPACT_ATOMS: atom_id res chain seq x y z
N HIS A 1 13.71 3.64 -27.98
CA HIS A 1 13.98 5.07 -28.24
C HIS A 1 14.89 5.75 -27.20
N TRP A 2 15.03 5.29 -25.95
CA TRP A 2 15.95 5.90 -24.95
C TRP A 2 17.46 5.71 -25.22
N LYS A 3 17.88 4.58 -25.82
CA LYS A 3 19.29 4.33 -26.21
C LYS A 3 19.84 5.39 -27.16
N ALA A 4 18.99 5.92 -28.03
CA ALA A 4 19.34 6.95 -29.00
C ALA A 4 19.65 8.30 -28.33
N TRP A 5 19.24 8.49 -27.07
CA TRP A 5 19.52 9.68 -26.28
C TRP A 5 20.72 9.50 -25.34
N GLY A 6 21.45 8.39 -25.44
CA GLY A 6 22.69 8.16 -24.69
C GLY A 6 22.51 7.55 -23.29
N TYR A 7 21.32 7.11 -22.92
CA TYR A 7 21.11 6.39 -21.65
C TYR A 7 21.38 4.89 -21.82
N GLU A 8 21.96 4.27 -20.79
CA GLU A 8 22.30 2.83 -20.77
C GLU A 8 21.10 1.93 -20.49
N THR A 9 20.13 2.43 -19.73
CA THR A 9 18.88 1.73 -19.44
C THR A 9 17.69 2.71 -19.43
N PHE A 10 16.46 2.17 -19.52
CA PHE A 10 15.24 2.99 -19.44
C PHE A 10 15.10 3.63 -18.05
N GLU A 11 15.51 2.90 -17.02
CA GLU A 11 15.53 3.33 -15.62
C GLU A 11 16.47 4.51 -15.41
N ALA A 12 17.66 4.46 -16.03
CA ALA A 12 18.62 5.57 -16.01
C ALA A 12 18.02 6.84 -16.63
N TYR A 13 17.34 6.70 -17.77
CA TYR A 13 16.62 7.80 -18.40
C TYR A 13 15.52 8.36 -17.49
N ALA A 14 14.64 7.51 -16.97
CA ALA A 14 13.51 7.95 -16.15
C ALA A 14 13.95 8.61 -14.84
N LYS A 15 15.04 8.14 -14.22
CA LYS A 15 15.61 8.74 -13.02
C LYS A 15 16.30 10.08 -13.30
N ASN A 16 17.11 10.16 -14.34
CA ASN A 16 17.97 11.31 -14.57
C ASN A 16 17.23 12.48 -15.23
N GLU A 17 16.38 12.20 -16.22
CA GLU A 17 15.64 13.23 -16.95
C GLU A 17 14.28 13.51 -16.34
N LEU A 18 13.49 12.46 -16.12
CA LEU A 18 12.11 12.61 -15.64
C LEU A 18 12.01 12.74 -14.11
N ARG A 19 13.12 12.53 -13.40
CA ARG A 19 13.20 12.54 -11.93
C ARG A 19 12.18 11.60 -11.28
N LEU A 20 11.87 10.49 -11.95
CA LEU A 20 10.95 9.48 -11.45
C LEU A 20 11.70 8.38 -10.68
N ARG A 21 11.06 7.87 -9.63
CA ARG A 21 11.51 6.67 -8.93
C ARG A 21 11.14 5.44 -9.75
N GLN A 22 11.95 4.38 -9.63
CA GLN A 22 11.71 3.12 -10.36
C GLN A 22 10.30 2.57 -10.13
N ASP A 23 9.88 2.48 -8.87
CA ASP A 23 8.54 2.02 -8.50
C ASP A 23 7.40 2.79 -9.19
N THR A 24 7.61 4.09 -9.46
CA THR A 24 6.61 4.91 -10.14
C THR A 24 6.58 4.60 -11.63
N VAL A 25 7.76 4.42 -12.23
CA VAL A 25 7.91 4.05 -13.65
C VAL A 25 7.23 2.71 -13.90
N ASP A 26 7.53 1.70 -13.08
CA ASP A 26 6.98 0.35 -13.23
C ASP A 26 5.44 0.35 -13.16
N LYS A 27 4.86 1.13 -12.24
CA LYS A 27 3.41 1.29 -12.13
C LYS A 27 2.81 1.98 -13.35
N LEU A 28 3.45 3.04 -13.85
CA LEU A 28 2.97 3.74 -15.03
C LEU A 28 3.01 2.86 -16.28
N THR A 29 4.12 2.16 -16.51
CA THR A 29 4.27 1.27 -17.66
C THR A 29 3.36 0.05 -17.54
N GLY A 30 3.27 -0.54 -16.34
CA GLY A 30 2.38 -1.67 -16.07
C GLY A 30 0.91 -1.33 -16.27
N SER A 31 0.45 -0.20 -15.70
CA SER A 31 -0.92 0.29 -15.88
C SER A 31 -1.24 0.60 -17.34
N PHE A 32 -0.29 1.16 -18.09
CA PHE A 32 -0.47 1.45 -19.51
C PHE A 32 -0.63 0.16 -20.34
N VAL A 33 0.25 -0.82 -20.15
CA VAL A 33 0.17 -2.13 -20.84
C VAL A 33 -1.11 -2.86 -20.46
N PHE A 34 -1.53 -2.79 -19.20
CA PHE A 34 -2.79 -3.35 -18.73
C PHE A 34 -3.99 -2.75 -19.47
N LEU A 35 -4.09 -1.41 -19.51
CA LEU A 35 -5.16 -0.73 -20.23
C LEU A 35 -5.17 -1.07 -21.71
N GLN A 36 -4.01 -1.10 -22.36
CA GLN A 36 -3.90 -1.46 -23.78
C GLN A 36 -4.49 -2.84 -24.09
N LYS A 37 -4.34 -3.79 -23.16
CA LYS A 37 -4.87 -5.16 -23.31
C LYS A 37 -6.35 -5.28 -22.94
N ARG A 38 -6.80 -4.59 -21.89
CA ARG A 38 -8.11 -4.83 -21.24
C ARG A 38 -9.18 -3.82 -21.62
N ALA A 39 -8.78 -2.57 -21.87
CA ALA A 39 -9.67 -1.45 -22.14
C ALA A 39 -9.00 -0.44 -23.08
N PRO A 40 -8.65 -0.84 -24.32
CA PRO A 40 -7.96 0.03 -25.27
C PRO A 40 -8.76 1.30 -25.60
N GLU A 41 -10.08 1.27 -25.50
CA GLU A 41 -10.98 2.41 -25.66
C GLU A 41 -10.72 3.55 -24.65
N VAL A 42 -10.19 3.24 -23.46
CA VAL A 42 -9.82 4.25 -22.46
C VAL A 42 -8.55 5.02 -22.87
N LEU A 43 -7.75 4.47 -23.77
CA LEU A 43 -6.56 5.14 -24.31
C LEU A 43 -6.91 6.06 -25.50
N ASP A 44 -8.10 5.91 -26.07
CA ASP A 44 -8.60 6.78 -27.12
C ASP A 44 -9.21 8.06 -26.52
N ARG A 45 -8.63 9.20 -26.91
CA ARG A 45 -9.04 10.52 -26.41
C ARG A 45 -10.46 10.89 -26.83
N GLU A 46 -10.95 10.40 -27.96
CA GLU A 46 -12.32 10.68 -28.43
C GLU A 46 -13.36 9.78 -27.75
N SER A 47 -12.94 8.59 -27.30
CA SER A 47 -13.76 7.60 -26.61
C SER A 47 -13.84 7.80 -25.09
N MET A 48 -12.97 8.64 -24.51
CA MET A 48 -12.97 8.97 -23.08
C MET A 48 -14.25 9.72 -22.65
N LYS A 49 -15.26 8.96 -22.25
CA LYS A 49 -16.50 9.47 -21.63
C LYS A 49 -16.55 9.00 -20.18
N GLY A 50 -15.97 9.77 -19.26
CA GLY A 50 -16.01 9.47 -17.83
C GLY A 50 -14.83 10.02 -17.05
N PRO A 51 -14.84 9.87 -15.71
CA PRO A 51 -13.69 10.23 -14.88
C PRO A 51 -12.49 9.33 -15.20
N VAL A 52 -11.35 9.94 -15.55
CA VAL A 52 -10.11 9.19 -15.82
C VAL A 52 -9.57 8.60 -14.52
N PRO A 53 -9.42 7.27 -14.40
CA PRO A 53 -8.92 6.66 -13.18
C PRO A 53 -7.44 7.02 -12.96
N SER A 54 -7.04 7.17 -11.70
CA SER A 54 -5.63 7.37 -11.39
C SER A 54 -4.80 6.13 -11.76
N TYR A 55 -3.55 6.32 -12.21
CA TYR A 55 -2.64 5.21 -12.50
C TYR A 55 -2.45 4.25 -11.32
N GLN A 56 -2.59 4.77 -10.08
CA GLN A 56 -2.49 4.01 -8.85
C GLN A 56 -3.70 3.09 -8.63
N ALA A 57 -4.90 3.52 -9.03
CA ALA A 57 -6.11 2.69 -9.00
C ALA A 57 -6.05 1.60 -10.08
N ILE A 58 -5.53 1.92 -11.26
CA ILE A 58 -5.30 0.94 -12.34
C ILE A 58 -4.25 -0.09 -11.93
N ASP A 59 -3.13 0.34 -11.33
CA ASP A 59 -2.10 -0.60 -10.84
C ASP A 59 -2.67 -1.51 -9.75
N TYR A 60 -3.52 -0.98 -8.86
CA TYR A 60 -4.20 -1.77 -7.85
C TYR A 60 -5.12 -2.83 -8.45
N LEU A 61 -5.91 -2.50 -9.48
CA LEU A 61 -6.73 -3.45 -10.24
C LEU A 61 -5.87 -4.49 -10.97
N ARG A 62 -4.79 -4.08 -11.65
CA ARG A 62 -3.86 -4.99 -12.32
C ARG A 62 -3.32 -6.03 -11.34
N ARG A 63 -2.82 -5.58 -10.18
CA ARG A 63 -2.30 -6.45 -9.13
C ARG A 63 -3.37 -7.36 -8.55
N ALA A 64 -4.62 -6.90 -8.47
CA ALA A 64 -5.75 -7.69 -8.02
C ALA A 64 -6.07 -8.84 -8.98
N GLU A 65 -6.02 -8.59 -10.30
CA GLU A 65 -6.20 -9.64 -11.32
C GLU A 65 -5.04 -10.66 -11.32
N GLU A 66 -3.85 -10.25 -10.89
CA GLU A 66 -2.67 -11.13 -10.76
C GLU A 66 -2.72 -12.01 -9.49
N GLN A 67 -3.61 -11.72 -8.53
CA GLN A 67 -3.79 -12.58 -7.36
C GLN A 67 -4.63 -13.80 -7.75
N GLU A 68 -4.03 -15.00 -7.66
CA GLU A 68 -4.73 -16.25 -7.96
C GLU A 68 -5.86 -16.55 -6.97
N ASP A 69 -5.69 -16.13 -5.72
CA ASP A 69 -6.64 -16.37 -4.62
C ASP A 69 -7.77 -15.32 -4.53
N ALA A 70 -7.75 -14.27 -5.36
CA ALA A 70 -8.76 -13.22 -5.31
C ALA A 70 -10.10 -13.70 -5.89
N PRO A 71 -11.23 -13.55 -5.18
CA PRO A 71 -12.54 -13.93 -5.70
C PRO A 71 -12.89 -13.14 -6.97
N LYS A 72 -13.28 -13.85 -8.03
CA LYS A 72 -13.52 -13.26 -9.36
C LYS A 72 -14.64 -12.21 -9.38
N ASP A 73 -15.66 -12.41 -8.55
CA ASP A 73 -16.77 -11.47 -8.35
C ASP A 73 -16.29 -10.16 -7.70
N VAL A 74 -15.38 -10.26 -6.73
CA VAL A 74 -14.76 -9.12 -6.05
C VAL A 74 -13.87 -8.35 -7.01
N VAL A 75 -13.06 -9.04 -7.81
CA VAL A 75 -12.23 -8.42 -8.85
C VAL A 75 -13.09 -7.72 -9.92
N ARG A 76 -14.24 -8.31 -10.28
CA ARG A 76 -15.19 -7.68 -11.21
C ARG A 76 -15.83 -6.42 -10.62
N ALA A 77 -16.20 -6.44 -9.34
CA ALA A 77 -16.72 -5.26 -8.65
C ALA A 77 -15.65 -4.15 -8.56
N LEU A 78 -14.39 -4.53 -8.30
CA LEU A 78 -13.25 -3.62 -8.33
C LEU A 78 -13.05 -3.01 -9.72
N TYR A 79 -13.18 -3.79 -10.79
CA TYR A 79 -13.10 -3.32 -12.17
C TYR A 79 -14.10 -2.19 -12.43
N THR A 80 -15.38 -2.41 -12.12
CA THR A 80 -16.44 -1.39 -12.29
C THR A 80 -16.12 -0.11 -11.51
N LYS A 81 -15.71 -0.24 -10.24
CA LYS A 81 -15.38 0.96 -9.43
C LYS A 81 -14.16 1.73 -9.91
N VAL A 82 -13.19 1.04 -10.50
CA VAL A 82 -11.99 1.68 -11.06
C VAL A 82 -12.32 2.32 -12.39
N MET A 83 -12.92 1.57 -13.31
CA MET A 83 -13.07 1.95 -14.72
C MET A 83 -14.30 2.83 -14.97
N ASP A 84 -15.43 2.52 -14.34
CA ASP A 84 -16.69 3.21 -14.59
C ASP A 84 -16.91 4.37 -13.60
N GLU A 85 -16.59 4.16 -12.32
CA GLU A 85 -16.81 5.15 -11.26
C GLU A 85 -15.60 6.08 -11.00
N GLY A 86 -14.41 5.73 -11.48
CA GLY A 86 -13.18 6.50 -11.24
C GLY A 86 -12.81 6.61 -9.75
N THR A 87 -13.13 5.58 -8.95
CA THR A 87 -12.96 5.61 -7.49
C THR A 87 -11.49 5.77 -7.08
N SER A 88 -11.24 6.58 -6.05
CA SER A 88 -9.88 6.83 -5.55
C SER A 88 -9.29 5.62 -4.81
N LEU A 89 -7.97 5.44 -4.94
CA LEU A 89 -7.24 4.33 -4.31
C LEU A 89 -7.52 4.15 -2.80
N PRO A 90 -7.59 5.21 -1.96
CA PRO A 90 -7.87 5.02 -0.53
C PRO A 90 -9.23 4.37 -0.25
N LYS A 91 -10.25 4.69 -1.05
CA LYS A 91 -11.57 4.07 -0.93
C LYS A 91 -11.54 2.62 -1.38
N LEU A 92 -10.88 2.34 -2.52
CA LEU A 92 -10.71 0.98 -3.03
C LEU A 92 -9.98 0.09 -2.04
N LYS A 93 -8.91 0.57 -1.42
CA LYS A 93 -8.19 -0.17 -0.38
C LYS A 93 -9.08 -0.50 0.80
N LYS A 94 -9.81 0.48 1.34
CA LYS A 94 -10.72 0.26 2.47
C LYS A 94 -11.78 -0.82 2.19
N GLU A 95 -12.25 -0.90 0.95
CA GLU A 95 -13.33 -1.81 0.55
C GLU A 95 -12.83 -3.19 0.11
N PHE A 96 -11.68 -3.26 -0.56
CA PHE A 96 -11.22 -4.48 -1.25
C PHE A 96 -9.91 -5.06 -0.70
N GLU A 97 -9.11 -4.33 0.07
CA GLU A 97 -7.74 -4.76 0.47
C GLU A 97 -7.74 -6.07 1.25
N SER A 98 -8.65 -6.25 2.21
CA SER A 98 -8.74 -7.48 3.01
C SER A 98 -9.11 -8.73 2.21
N THR A 99 -9.78 -8.55 1.08
CA THR A 99 -10.36 -9.64 0.29
C THR A 99 -9.49 -9.99 -0.91
N VAL A 100 -8.91 -8.96 -1.55
CA VAL A 100 -8.06 -9.11 -2.74
C VAL A 100 -6.61 -9.35 -2.36
N PHE A 101 -6.13 -8.73 -1.27
CA PHE A 101 -4.77 -8.87 -0.78
C PHE A 101 -4.78 -9.35 0.68
N PRO A 102 -5.31 -10.56 0.95
CA PRO A 102 -5.33 -11.08 2.31
C PRO A 102 -3.89 -11.19 2.82
N LEU A 103 -3.60 -10.55 3.95
CA LEU A 103 -2.34 -10.80 4.64
C LEU A 103 -2.37 -12.23 5.18
N ALA A 104 -1.30 -12.98 4.93
CA ALA A 104 -1.13 -14.27 5.59
C ALA A 104 -1.21 -14.06 7.12
N PRO A 105 -1.79 -15.00 7.89
CA PRO A 105 -1.97 -14.84 9.34
C PRO A 105 -0.66 -14.48 10.07
N GLN A 106 0.46 -15.02 9.60
CA GLN A 106 1.81 -14.72 10.08
C GLN A 106 2.25 -13.27 9.83
N ASP A 107 1.95 -12.72 8.65
CA ASP A 107 2.31 -11.34 8.28
C ASP A 107 1.44 -10.33 9.03
N LYS A 108 0.16 -10.67 9.24
CA LYS A 108 -0.75 -9.88 10.07
C LYS A 108 -0.25 -9.83 11.52
N LYS A 109 0.10 -10.99 12.09
CA LYS A 109 0.65 -11.08 13.46
C LYS A 109 1.94 -10.27 13.59
N ALA A 110 2.87 -10.41 12.66
CA ALA A 110 4.14 -9.67 12.66
C ALA A 110 3.93 -8.15 12.55
N ARG A 111 2.99 -7.71 11.69
CA ARG A 111 2.60 -6.30 11.56
C ARG A 111 1.98 -5.76 12.85
N ASP A 112 1.07 -6.51 13.45
CA ASP A 112 0.39 -6.12 14.69
C ASP A 112 1.40 -6.02 15.85
N GLN A 113 2.32 -7.00 15.98
CA GLN A 113 3.43 -6.97 16.94
C GLN A 113 4.33 -5.74 16.76
N ALA A 114 4.71 -5.42 15.52
CA ALA A 114 5.51 -4.22 15.23
C ALA A 114 4.77 -2.92 15.58
N GLY A 115 3.46 -2.87 15.32
CA GLY A 115 2.58 -1.75 15.67
C GLY A 115 2.48 -1.55 17.18
N ILE A 116 2.21 -2.64 17.93
CA ILE A 116 2.12 -2.63 19.39
C ILE A 116 3.45 -2.13 19.99
N ARG A 117 4.59 -2.67 19.55
CA ARG A 117 5.90 -2.25 20.01
C ARG A 117 6.15 -0.76 19.82
N ASN A 118 5.83 -0.24 18.64
CA ASN A 118 6.04 1.18 18.33
C ASN A 118 5.19 2.09 19.23
N VAL A 119 3.89 1.78 19.37
CA VAL A 119 2.98 2.57 20.21
C VAL A 119 3.37 2.50 21.69
N ALA A 120 3.67 1.30 22.21
CA ALA A 120 4.10 1.09 23.59
C ALA A 120 5.40 1.86 23.90
N SER A 121 6.39 1.81 23.00
CA SER A 121 7.65 2.53 23.18
C SER A 121 7.46 4.05 23.18
N ARG A 122 6.59 4.57 22.30
CA ARG A 122 6.27 6.01 22.26
C ARG A 122 5.51 6.47 23.49
N LEU A 123 4.55 5.67 23.97
CA LEU A 123 3.79 5.98 25.17
C LEU A 123 4.70 6.00 26.40
N ARG A 124 5.61 5.02 26.52
CA ARG A 124 6.60 4.98 27.60
C ARG A 124 7.48 6.22 27.63
N ALA A 125 8.01 6.63 26.47
CA ALA A 125 8.80 7.85 26.36
C ALA A 125 7.99 9.09 26.76
N LEU A 126 6.77 9.22 26.24
CA LEU A 126 5.89 10.36 26.56
C LEU A 126 5.54 10.45 28.05
N LEU A 127 5.29 9.30 28.71
CA LEU A 127 5.04 9.24 30.15
C LEU A 127 6.27 9.57 31.00
N GLY A 128 7.48 9.38 30.46
CA GLY A 128 8.73 9.76 31.12
C GLY A 128 9.05 11.26 30.99
N GLU A 129 8.63 11.88 29.90
CA GLU A 129 8.89 13.30 29.57
C GLU A 129 7.76 14.25 30.04
N SER A 130 6.60 13.72 30.44
CA SER A 130 5.41 14.51 30.75
C SER A 130 4.93 14.33 32.19
N ASP A 131 4.52 15.43 32.83
CA ASP A 131 3.77 15.43 34.08
C ASP A 131 2.23 15.46 33.87
N ALA A 132 1.76 15.13 32.66
CA ALA A 132 0.33 15.16 32.32
C ALA A 132 -0.52 14.15 33.14
N VAL A 133 0.12 13.15 33.74
CA VAL A 133 -0.52 12.18 34.64
C VAL A 133 0.28 12.05 35.94
N PRO A 134 -0.35 11.65 37.06
CA PRO A 134 0.35 11.43 38.32
C PRO A 134 1.52 10.45 38.16
N LYS A 135 2.69 10.77 38.72
CA LYS A 135 3.91 9.95 38.60
C LYS A 135 3.73 8.49 39.02
N ARG A 136 2.89 8.23 40.03
CA ARG A 136 2.54 6.86 40.45
C ARG A 136 1.80 6.07 39.37
N LEU A 137 0.91 6.74 38.63
CA LEU A 137 0.16 6.12 37.53
C LEU A 137 1.08 5.89 36.33
N ALA A 138 1.91 6.89 35.98
CA ALA A 138 2.91 6.74 34.91
C ALA A 138 3.86 5.57 35.17
N ALA A 139 4.38 5.43 36.40
CA ALA A 139 5.25 4.33 36.79
C ALA A 139 4.58 2.96 36.62
N ARG A 140 3.34 2.80 37.11
CA ARG A 140 2.57 1.56 36.95
C ARG A 140 2.29 1.21 35.49
N VAL A 141 1.96 2.20 34.67
CA VAL A 141 1.74 1.98 33.23
C VAL A 141 3.04 1.59 32.54
N ASN A 142 4.17 2.21 32.90
CA ASN A 142 5.48 1.84 32.34
C ASN A 142 5.89 0.41 32.68
N GLU A 143 5.64 -0.07 33.90
CA GLU A 143 5.87 -1.47 34.27
C GLU A 143 5.07 -2.43 33.36
N VAL A 144 3.77 -2.16 33.18
CA VAL A 144 2.90 -2.97 32.30
C VAL A 144 3.34 -2.88 30.83
N LEU A 145 3.81 -1.72 30.37
CA LEU A 145 4.34 -1.55 29.02
C LEU A 145 5.65 -2.34 28.81
N ASP A 146 6.51 -2.43 29.83
CA ASP A 146 7.74 -3.22 29.77
C ASP A 146 7.45 -4.73 29.72
N GLU A 147 6.45 -5.20 30.48
CA GLU A 147 5.94 -6.57 30.38
C GLU A 147 5.38 -6.87 28.98
N LEU A 148 4.55 -5.97 28.44
CA LEU A 148 3.99 -6.09 27.09
C LEU A 148 5.07 -6.15 26.01
N LEU A 149 6.08 -5.28 26.09
CA LEU A 149 7.20 -5.26 25.13
C LEU A 149 8.00 -6.55 25.18
N THR A 150 8.25 -7.09 26.38
CA THR A 150 8.95 -8.36 26.58
C THR A 150 8.16 -9.52 25.97
N ALA A 151 6.85 -9.59 26.21
CA ALA A 151 5.99 -10.64 25.66
C ALA A 151 5.97 -10.62 24.12
N VAL A 152 5.89 -9.43 23.51
CA VAL A 152 5.92 -9.24 22.06
C VAL A 152 7.29 -9.63 21.44
N GLU A 153 8.40 -9.41 22.16
CA GLU A 153 9.73 -9.84 21.70
C GLU A 153 9.94 -11.35 21.79
N GLN A 154 9.48 -11.98 22.87
CA GLN A 154 9.59 -13.43 23.05
C GLN A 154 8.75 -14.21 22.01
N GLU A 155 7.58 -13.70 21.67
CA GLU A 155 6.70 -14.31 20.66
C GLU A 155 7.20 -14.14 19.22
N LYS A 156 8.21 -13.28 18.99
CA LYS A 156 8.90 -13.13 17.71
C LYS A 156 10.07 -14.12 17.57
N ALA A 157 10.62 -14.61 18.68
CA ALA A 157 11.75 -15.54 18.71
C ALA A 157 11.33 -17.03 18.67
N ALA A 158 10.03 -17.30 18.83
CA ALA A 158 9.40 -18.62 18.75
C ALA A 158 8.74 -18.84 17.39
#